data_AF-A0A377GVF5-F1
#
_entry.id   AF-A0A377GVF5-F1
#
_cell.length_a   1.000
_cell.length_b   1.000
_cell.length_c   1.000
_cell.angle_alpha   90.00
_cell.angle_beta   90.00
_cell.angle_gamma   90.00
#
_symmetry.space_group_name_H-M   'P 1'
#
loop_
_entity.id
_entity.type
_entity.pdbx_description
1 polymer ?
#
loop_
_entity_poly.entity_id
_entity_poly.type
_entity_poly.pdbx_seq_one_letter_code
_entity_poly.pdbx_strand_id
1 'polypeptide(L)'
;MSKKKIFFILFPLIVGIGIYFLYRSRTLFYFKIFEIHPIIYHYVVKLRDLAWSYRKHLPLWSVYSLPDGLWLFSFGAALLIDRLFYFFHLILFTIIYILMIFLEFVQKYFGGHGTLLGTFDILDILFFTLGYLSILLISNFFYIQNRKNINIKNNNYVIKKKEILEDLKIIILFAILGILPSLL
;
A
#
# COMPACT_ATOMS: atom_id res chain seq x y z
N MET A 1 -7.03 16.54 -5.67
CA MET A 1 -5.72 15.85 -5.84
C MET A 1 -5.27 15.98 -7.28
N SER A 2 -3.97 16.11 -7.54
CA SER A 2 -3.47 16.13 -8.93
C SER A 2 -3.66 14.77 -9.61
N LYS A 3 -3.77 14.77 -10.94
CA LYS A 3 -3.82 13.52 -11.73
C LYS A 3 -2.61 12.62 -11.47
N LYS A 4 -1.44 13.23 -11.26
CA LYS A 4 -0.19 12.53 -10.94
C LYS A 4 -0.30 11.79 -9.61
N LYS A 5 -0.73 12.48 -8.56
CA LYS A 5 -0.93 11.88 -7.23
C LYS A 5 -1.90 10.70 -7.29
N ILE A 6 -3.03 10.85 -7.98
CA ILE A 6 -4.01 9.77 -8.16
C ILE A 6 -3.38 8.57 -8.86
N PHE A 7 -2.60 8.79 -9.93
CA PHE A 7 -1.93 7.71 -10.64
C PHE A 7 -0.97 6.93 -9.74
N PHE A 8 -0.08 7.62 -9.01
CA PHE A 8 0.89 6.97 -8.11
C PHE A 8 0.24 6.25 -6.93
N ILE A 9 -0.99 6.60 -6.56
CA ILE A 9 -1.75 5.89 -5.53
C ILE A 9 -2.46 4.68 -6.12
N LEU A 10 -3.24 4.87 -7.18
CA LEU A 10 -4.16 3.83 -7.66
C LEU A 10 -3.44 2.76 -8.47
N PHE A 11 -2.47 3.12 -9.30
CA PHE A 11 -1.82 2.13 -10.18
C PHE A 11 -1.12 1.02 -9.38
N PRO A 12 -0.23 1.30 -8.40
CA PRO A 12 0.45 0.24 -7.66
C PRO A 12 -0.51 -0.52 -6.75
N LEU A 13 -1.51 0.16 -6.18
CA LEU A 13 -2.53 -0.46 -5.34
C LEU A 13 -3.41 -1.45 -6.11
N ILE A 14 -3.84 -1.09 -7.34
CA ILE A 14 -4.60 -2.00 -8.22
C ILE A 14 -3.73 -3.20 -8.62
N VAL A 15 -2.45 -2.98 -8.92
CA VAL A 15 -1.53 -4.09 -9.22
C VAL A 15 -1.39 -5.03 -8.01
N GLY A 16 -1.17 -4.49 -6.81
CA GLY A 16 -1.08 -5.29 -5.58
C GLY A 16 -2.35 -6.10 -5.29
N ILE A 17 -3.52 -5.46 -5.37
CA ILE A 17 -4.82 -6.12 -5.22
C ILE A 17 -5.01 -7.18 -6.31
N GLY A 18 -4.64 -6.89 -7.54
CA GLY A 18 -4.72 -7.83 -8.66
C GLY A 18 -3.87 -9.08 -8.43
N ILE A 19 -2.67 -8.93 -7.87
CA ILE A 19 -1.80 -10.06 -7.49
C ILE A 19 -2.47 -10.90 -6.40
N TYR A 20 -2.95 -10.26 -5.32
CA TYR A 20 -3.70 -10.95 -4.26
C TYR A 20 -4.89 -11.72 -4.83
N PHE A 21 -5.67 -11.05 -5.68
CA PHE A 21 -6.89 -11.59 -6.25
C PHE A 21 -6.63 -12.74 -7.23
N LEU A 22 -5.54 -12.75 -7.98
CA LEU A 22 -5.28 -13.79 -8.99
C LEU A 22 -4.52 -14.98 -8.41
N TYR A 23 -3.54 -14.74 -7.54
CA TYR A 23 -2.51 -15.73 -7.20
C TYR A 23 -2.50 -16.18 -5.73
N ARG A 24 -3.26 -15.54 -4.82
CA ARG A 24 -3.37 -16.00 -3.42
C ARG A 24 -4.55 -16.94 -3.22
N SER A 25 -4.73 -17.51 -2.02
CA SER A 25 -5.79 -18.48 -1.71
C SER A 25 -7.20 -17.98 -2.05
N ARG A 26 -8.09 -18.90 -2.44
CA ARG A 26 -9.52 -18.63 -2.67
C ARG A 26 -10.29 -18.36 -1.37
N THR A 27 -9.71 -18.69 -0.22
CA THR A 27 -10.36 -18.44 1.06
C THR A 27 -10.39 -16.96 1.44
N LEU A 28 -9.55 -16.11 0.82
CA LEU A 28 -9.38 -14.69 1.12
C LEU A 28 -10.63 -13.84 0.90
N PHE A 29 -10.77 -12.75 1.67
CA PHE A 29 -11.96 -11.90 1.73
C PHE A 29 -12.39 -11.41 0.35
N TYR A 30 -11.43 -11.01 -0.49
CA TYR A 30 -11.69 -10.52 -1.83
C TYR A 30 -12.37 -11.53 -2.75
N PHE A 31 -12.14 -12.83 -2.54
CA PHE A 31 -12.80 -13.87 -3.35
C PHE A 31 -14.26 -14.05 -2.93
N LYS A 32 -14.55 -13.97 -1.62
CA LYS A 32 -15.92 -14.06 -1.08
C LYS A 32 -16.84 -12.95 -1.57
N ILE A 33 -16.32 -11.76 -1.86
CA ILE A 33 -17.11 -10.66 -2.45
C ILE A 33 -17.77 -11.11 -3.77
N PHE A 34 -17.07 -11.92 -4.57
CA PHE A 34 -17.57 -12.35 -5.88
C PHE A 34 -18.43 -13.61 -5.81
N GLU A 35 -18.38 -14.37 -4.72
CA GLU A 35 -19.28 -15.51 -4.48
C GLU A 35 -20.75 -15.08 -4.43
N ILE A 36 -21.02 -13.81 -4.12
CA ILE A 36 -22.39 -13.25 -4.05
C ILE A 36 -23.08 -13.25 -5.41
N HIS A 37 -22.34 -13.17 -6.53
CA HIS A 37 -22.93 -13.04 -7.86
C HIS A 37 -22.47 -14.18 -8.80
N PRO A 38 -23.32 -15.18 -9.10
CA PRO A 38 -22.93 -16.43 -9.76
C PRO A 38 -22.26 -16.24 -11.13
N ILE A 39 -22.77 -15.30 -11.94
CA ILE A 39 -22.23 -15.01 -13.28
C ILE A 39 -20.81 -14.44 -13.17
N ILE A 40 -20.59 -13.50 -12.26
CA ILE A 40 -19.29 -12.86 -12.06
C ILE A 40 -18.30 -13.87 -11.49
N TYR A 41 -18.75 -14.68 -10.52
CA TYR A 41 -17.97 -15.76 -9.94
C TYR A 41 -17.38 -16.70 -10.99
N HIS A 42 -18.18 -17.14 -11.97
CA HIS A 42 -17.71 -18.03 -13.04
C HIS A 42 -16.56 -17.44 -13.86
N TYR A 43 -16.68 -16.18 -14.27
CA TYR A 43 -15.61 -15.50 -15.01
C TYR A 43 -14.37 -15.28 -14.14
N VAL A 44 -14.56 -14.94 -12.87
CA VAL A 44 -13.48 -14.79 -11.90
C VAL A 44 -12.70 -16.09 -11.74
N VAL A 45 -13.39 -17.24 -11.58
CA VAL A 45 -12.74 -18.55 -11.47
C VAL A 45 -11.96 -18.87 -12.73
N LYS A 46 -12.53 -18.67 -13.93
CA LYS A 46 -11.81 -18.89 -15.20
C LYS A 46 -10.55 -18.04 -15.34
N LEU A 47 -10.63 -16.76 -15.03
CA LEU A 47 -9.47 -15.86 -15.05
C LEU A 47 -8.38 -16.32 -14.09
N ARG A 48 -8.78 -16.78 -12.91
CA ARG A 48 -7.87 -17.29 -11.88
C ARG A 48 -7.26 -18.64 -12.25
N ASP A 49 -8.01 -19.55 -12.87
CA ASP A 49 -7.46 -20.83 -13.33
C ASP A 49 -6.41 -20.60 -14.42
N LEU A 50 -6.68 -19.65 -15.33
CA LEU A 50 -5.69 -19.21 -16.31
C LEU A 50 -4.46 -18.61 -15.62
N ALA A 51 -4.63 -17.66 -14.69
CA ALA A 51 -3.51 -17.09 -13.94
C ALA A 51 -2.73 -18.17 -13.16
N TRP A 52 -3.42 -19.11 -12.53
CA TRP A 52 -2.83 -20.19 -11.75
C TRP A 52 -1.96 -21.12 -12.61
N SER A 53 -2.30 -21.32 -13.88
CA SER A 53 -1.45 -22.07 -14.81
C SER A 53 -0.06 -21.45 -14.98
N TYR A 54 0.05 -20.13 -14.85
CA TYR A 54 1.30 -19.37 -14.89
C TYR A 54 1.96 -19.20 -13.51
N ARG A 55 1.28 -19.55 -12.40
CA ARG A 55 1.77 -19.37 -11.03
C ARG A 55 3.15 -20.01 -10.80
N LYS A 56 3.42 -21.15 -11.46
CA LYS A 56 4.70 -21.88 -11.39
C LYS A 56 5.90 -21.11 -11.95
N HIS A 57 5.65 -20.11 -12.80
CA HIS A 57 6.69 -19.26 -13.38
C HIS A 57 6.93 -17.99 -12.57
N LEU A 58 6.09 -17.71 -11.57
CA LEU A 58 6.22 -16.55 -10.71
C LEU A 58 6.98 -16.91 -9.42
N PRO A 59 8.01 -16.15 -9.06
CA PRO A 59 8.69 -16.36 -7.80
C PRO A 59 7.76 -16.04 -6.64
N LEU A 60 7.91 -16.75 -5.51
CA LEU A 60 7.02 -16.62 -4.35
C LEU A 60 6.90 -15.16 -3.89
N TRP A 61 8.01 -14.44 -3.81
CA TRP A 61 8.02 -13.03 -3.39
C TRP A 61 7.12 -12.12 -4.21
N SER A 62 6.90 -12.41 -5.50
CA SER A 62 6.06 -11.57 -6.35
C SER A 62 4.58 -11.65 -5.97
N VAL A 63 4.18 -12.75 -5.34
CA VAL A 63 2.81 -13.02 -4.88
C VAL A 63 2.66 -12.74 -3.40
N TYR A 64 3.71 -12.99 -2.62
CA TYR A 64 3.65 -12.92 -1.17
C TYR A 64 4.07 -11.55 -0.63
N SER A 65 5.17 -10.97 -1.11
CA SER A 65 5.80 -9.78 -0.51
C SER A 65 5.65 -8.49 -1.33
N LEU A 66 5.69 -8.60 -2.67
CA LEU A 66 5.57 -7.45 -3.57
C LEU A 66 4.29 -6.63 -3.35
N PRO A 67 3.10 -7.23 -3.16
CA PRO A 67 1.88 -6.47 -2.91
C PRO A 67 1.97 -5.51 -1.72
N ASP A 68 2.67 -5.90 -0.65
CA ASP A 68 2.78 -5.11 0.58
C ASP A 68 3.74 -3.92 0.36
N GLY A 69 4.80 -4.12 -0.41
CA GLY A 69 5.65 -3.02 -0.90
C GLY A 69 4.90 -2.03 -1.79
N LEU A 70 4.03 -2.53 -2.69
CA LEU A 70 3.17 -1.68 -3.54
C LEU A 70 2.12 -0.92 -2.73
N TRP A 71 1.58 -1.52 -1.67
CA TRP A 71 0.69 -0.86 -0.72
C TRP A 71 1.41 0.29 0.00
N LEU A 72 2.62 0.05 0.52
CA LEU A 72 3.40 1.07 1.23
C LEU A 72 3.82 2.21 0.29
N PHE A 73 4.19 1.88 -0.95
CA PHE A 73 4.44 2.88 -1.99
C PHE A 73 3.21 3.78 -2.21
N SER A 74 2.04 3.16 -2.40
CA SER A 74 0.78 3.87 -2.66
C SER A 74 0.38 4.76 -1.46
N PHE A 75 0.65 4.26 -0.24
CA PHE A 75 0.43 5.00 0.99
C PHE A 75 1.35 6.21 1.10
N GLY A 76 2.65 6.04 0.82
CA GLY A 76 3.60 7.14 0.75
C GLY A 76 3.23 8.16 -0.33
N ALA A 77 2.70 7.71 -1.47
CA ALA A 77 2.24 8.62 -2.53
C ALA A 77 1.07 9.47 -2.07
N ALA A 78 0.15 8.88 -1.29
CA ALA A 78 -0.96 9.59 -0.68
C ALA A 78 -0.49 10.63 0.36
N LEU A 79 0.49 10.30 1.19
CA LEU A 79 0.99 11.20 2.23
C LEU A 79 1.92 12.30 1.71
N LEU A 80 2.83 12.00 0.77
CA LEU A 80 3.95 12.89 0.45
C LEU A 80 3.77 13.76 -0.80
N ILE A 81 3.06 13.28 -1.81
CA ILE A 81 2.91 14.01 -3.07
C ILE A 81 1.98 15.23 -2.87
N ASP A 82 2.35 16.35 -3.49
CA ASP A 82 1.61 17.63 -3.47
C ASP A 82 1.38 18.20 -2.07
N ARG A 83 2.35 18.05 -1.17
CA ARG A 83 2.29 18.63 0.18
C ARG A 83 3.09 19.92 0.31
N LEU A 84 2.57 20.87 1.07
CA LEU A 84 3.29 22.09 1.45
C LEU A 84 4.24 21.81 2.61
N PHE A 85 3.78 21.11 3.66
CA PHE A 85 4.60 20.76 4.82
C PHE A 85 5.32 19.41 4.65
N TYR A 86 5.99 19.22 3.52
CA TYR A 86 6.59 17.94 3.10
C TYR A 86 7.39 17.22 4.21
N PHE A 87 8.30 17.92 4.89
CA PHE A 87 9.14 17.30 5.93
C PHE A 87 8.34 16.76 7.13
N PHE A 88 7.22 17.40 7.49
CA PHE A 88 6.36 16.89 8.56
C PHE A 88 5.71 15.56 8.15
N HIS A 89 5.17 15.50 6.93
CA HIS A 89 4.57 14.29 6.37
C HIS A 89 5.59 13.20 6.12
N LEU A 90 6.82 13.57 5.79
CA LEU A 90 7.93 12.64 5.67
C LEU A 90 8.22 11.95 7.00
N ILE A 91 8.33 12.70 8.09
CA ILE A 91 8.55 12.13 9.43
C ILE A 91 7.40 11.17 9.78
N LEU A 92 6.16 11.58 9.55
CA LEU A 92 4.98 10.74 9.78
C LEU A 92 5.04 9.43 8.96
N PHE A 93 5.37 9.51 7.67
CA PHE A 93 5.49 8.34 6.81
C PHE A 93 6.64 7.42 7.25
N THR A 94 7.79 7.98 7.65
CA THR A 94 8.92 7.22 8.19
C THR A 94 8.57 6.50 9.48
N ILE A 95 7.79 7.12 10.38
CA ILE A 95 7.28 6.45 11.59
C ILE A 95 6.43 5.24 11.21
N ILE A 96 5.54 5.37 10.22
CA ILE A 96 4.68 4.27 9.78
C ILE A 96 5.51 3.15 9.14
N TYR A 97 6.50 3.49 8.33
CA TYR A 97 7.43 2.51 7.76
C TYR A 97 8.21 1.74 8.84
N ILE A 98 8.74 2.44 9.85
CA ILE A 98 9.40 1.79 11.00
C ILE A 98 8.43 0.87 11.74
N LEU A 99 7.17 1.30 11.91
CA LEU A 99 6.12 0.49 12.53
C LEU A 99 5.83 -0.79 11.71
N MET A 100 5.79 -0.71 10.38
CA MET A 100 5.62 -1.90 9.53
C MET A 100 6.78 -2.89 9.70
N ILE A 101 8.03 -2.42 9.68
CA ILE A 101 9.20 -3.29 9.93
C ILE A 101 9.14 -3.89 11.33
N PHE A 102 8.77 -3.09 12.33
CA PHE A 102 8.63 -3.58 13.69
C PHE A 102 7.57 -4.68 13.80
N LEU A 103 6.43 -4.55 13.10
CA LEU A 103 5.41 -5.59 13.04
C LEU A 103 5.96 -6.89 12.44
N GLU A 104 6.79 -6.83 11.41
CA GLU A 104 7.46 -8.04 10.87
C GLU A 104 8.35 -8.71 11.92
N PHE A 105 9.12 -7.93 12.69
CA PHE A 105 9.88 -8.50 13.80
C PHE A 105 8.99 -9.09 14.90
N VAL A 106 7.84 -8.48 15.20
CA VAL A 106 6.86 -9.05 16.14
C VAL A 106 6.32 -10.38 15.61
N GLN A 107 6.02 -10.49 14.31
CA GLN A 107 5.61 -11.75 13.68
C GLN A 107 6.67 -12.84 13.76
N LYS A 108 7.96 -12.48 13.82
CA LYS A 108 9.04 -13.46 14.01
C LYS A 108 8.96 -14.18 15.35
N TYR A 109 8.57 -13.47 16.41
CA TYR A 109 8.52 -14.01 17.78
C TYR A 109 7.14 -14.52 18.18
N PHE A 110 6.07 -13.91 17.66
CA PHE A 110 4.69 -14.17 18.07
C PHE A 110 3.79 -14.63 16.91
N GLY A 111 4.29 -14.63 15.67
CA GLY A 111 3.57 -15.06 14.48
C GLY A 111 3.73 -16.57 14.20
N GLY A 112 3.12 -17.02 13.11
CA GLY A 112 3.05 -18.42 12.72
C GLY A 112 1.84 -18.72 11.84
N HIS A 113 1.87 -19.85 11.14
CA HIS A 113 0.76 -20.30 10.32
C HIS A 113 -0.51 -20.45 11.17
N GLY A 114 -1.57 -19.71 10.84
CA GLY A 114 -2.85 -19.74 11.55
C GLY A 114 -2.98 -18.74 12.71
N THR A 115 -1.99 -17.89 12.96
CA THR A 115 -2.11 -16.78 13.90
C THR A 115 -2.65 -15.52 13.22
N LEU A 116 -3.37 -14.67 13.96
CA LEU A 116 -3.87 -13.38 13.48
C LEU A 116 -2.76 -12.40 13.08
N LEU A 117 -1.52 -12.64 13.54
CA LEU A 117 -0.38 -11.74 13.33
C LEU A 117 0.29 -11.94 11.97
N GLY A 118 0.17 -13.13 11.35
CA GLY A 118 0.83 -13.46 10.08
C GLY A 118 2.12 -14.28 10.25
N THR A 119 2.95 -14.30 9.22
CA THR A 119 4.18 -15.10 9.14
C THR A 119 5.34 -14.21 8.75
N PHE A 120 6.42 -14.24 9.54
CA PHE A 120 7.64 -13.51 9.23
C PHE A 120 8.27 -13.96 7.91
N ASP A 121 8.44 -13.01 6.99
CA ASP A 121 9.25 -13.17 5.77
C ASP A 121 10.25 -12.00 5.65
N ILE A 122 11.53 -12.32 5.46
CA ILE A 122 12.57 -11.32 5.24
C ILE A 122 12.36 -10.53 3.94
N LEU A 123 11.69 -11.13 2.96
CA LEU A 123 11.35 -10.47 1.71
C LEU A 123 10.30 -9.39 1.91
N ASP A 124 9.41 -9.51 2.91
CA ASP A 124 8.43 -8.47 3.21
C ASP A 124 9.13 -7.19 3.67
N ILE A 125 10.13 -7.31 4.54
CA ILE A 125 11.01 -6.19 4.92
C ILE A 125 11.67 -5.59 3.68
N LEU A 126 12.23 -6.42 2.79
CA LEU A 126 12.86 -5.94 1.55
C LEU A 126 11.87 -5.16 0.68
N PHE A 127 10.66 -5.66 0.46
CA PHE A 127 9.66 -4.98 -0.37
C PHE A 127 9.09 -3.72 0.29
N PHE A 128 8.93 -3.70 1.62
CA PHE A 128 8.64 -2.46 2.33
C PHE A 128 9.76 -1.43 2.15
N THR A 129 11.04 -1.83 2.28
CA THR A 129 12.16 -0.91 2.09
C THR A 129 12.21 -0.34 0.67
N LEU A 130 11.97 -1.18 -0.35
CA LEU A 130 11.93 -0.75 -1.74
C LEU A 130 10.74 0.20 -2.02
N GLY A 131 9.56 -0.12 -1.51
CA GLY A 131 8.37 0.74 -1.61
C GLY A 131 8.60 2.10 -0.97
N TYR A 132 9.18 2.13 0.22
CA TYR A 132 9.55 3.34 0.96
C TYR A 132 10.58 4.20 0.21
N LEU A 133 11.70 3.61 -0.23
CA LEU A 133 12.77 4.33 -0.91
C LEU A 133 12.32 4.88 -2.26
N SER A 134 11.58 4.09 -3.04
CA SER A 134 11.12 4.52 -4.36
C SER A 134 10.17 5.71 -4.28
N ILE A 135 9.20 5.69 -3.35
CA ILE A 135 8.30 6.84 -3.19
C ILE A 135 8.98 8.06 -2.56
N LEU A 136 9.97 7.86 -1.69
CA LEU A 136 10.78 8.95 -1.15
C LEU A 136 11.50 9.70 -2.27
N LEU A 137 12.14 8.98 -3.19
CA LEU A 137 12.87 9.58 -4.31
C LEU A 137 11.93 10.36 -5.23
N ILE A 138 10.79 9.77 -5.59
CA ILE A 138 9.79 10.39 -6.47
C ILE A 138 9.16 11.62 -5.82
N SER A 139 8.74 11.51 -4.56
CA SER A 139 8.08 12.62 -3.86
C SER A 139 9.04 13.77 -3.57
N ASN A 140 10.31 13.49 -3.23
CA ASN A 140 11.34 14.52 -3.06
C ASN A 140 11.62 15.26 -4.37
N PHE A 141 11.69 14.54 -5.50
CA PHE A 141 11.84 15.16 -6.82
C PHE A 141 10.69 16.14 -7.11
N PHE A 142 9.43 15.74 -6.88
CA PHE A 142 8.28 16.62 -7.06
C PHE A 142 8.26 17.78 -6.06
N TYR A 143 8.67 17.56 -4.82
CA TYR A 143 8.77 18.62 -3.81
C TYR A 143 9.76 19.71 -4.25
N ILE A 144 10.96 19.33 -4.71
CA ILE A 144 11.97 20.28 -5.21
C ILE A 144 11.44 21.05 -6.42
N GLN A 145 10.74 20.37 -7.34
CA GLN A 145 10.17 21.01 -8.52
C GLN A 145 9.08 22.03 -8.14
N ASN A 146 8.18 21.67 -7.20
CA ASN A 146 7.08 22.53 -6.79
C ASN A 146 7.56 23.69 -5.89
N ARG A 147 8.58 23.49 -5.06
CA ARG A 147 9.14 24.53 -4.18
C ARG A 147 9.62 25.76 -4.94
N LYS A 148 10.13 25.57 -6.17
CA LYS A 148 10.55 26.68 -7.04
C LYS A 148 9.39 27.58 -7.47
N ASN A 149 8.15 27.11 -7.38
CA ASN A 149 6.95 27.79 -7.88
C ASN A 149 6.04 28.38 -6.79
N ILE A 150 6.38 28.21 -5.50
CA ILE A 150 5.50 28.62 -4.40
C ILE A 150 5.87 30.03 -3.92
N ASN A 151 5.04 31.02 -4.27
CA ASN A 151 4.96 32.30 -3.56
C ASN A 151 4.15 32.06 -2.27
N ILE A 152 4.83 32.09 -1.12
CA ILE A 152 4.21 31.81 0.19
C ILE A 152 3.30 32.99 0.57
N LYS A 153 1.98 32.83 0.43
CA LYS A 153 0.99 33.72 1.04
C LYS A 153 0.73 33.31 2.48
N ASN A 154 0.75 34.30 3.37
CA ASN A 154 0.58 34.19 4.81
C ASN A 154 -0.78 33.58 5.21
N ASN A 155 -0.87 32.25 5.34
CA ASN A 155 -1.88 31.59 6.18
C ASN A 155 -1.49 30.14 6.59
N ASN A 156 -0.26 29.96 7.05
CA ASN A 156 0.36 28.64 7.27
C ASN A 156 -0.40 27.74 8.27
N TYR A 157 -1.03 28.32 9.30
CA TYR A 157 -1.69 27.54 10.35
C TYR A 157 -2.94 26.81 9.84
N VAL A 158 -3.84 27.51 9.14
CA VAL A 158 -5.07 26.94 8.60
C VAL A 158 -4.76 25.82 7.60
N ILE A 159 -3.73 26.02 6.77
CA ILE A 159 -3.32 25.03 5.77
C ILE A 159 -2.73 23.79 6.44
N LYS A 160 -1.88 23.96 7.48
CA LYS A 160 -1.31 22.84 8.23
C LYS A 160 -2.40 21.97 8.86
N LYS A 161 -3.41 22.58 9.49
CA LYS A 161 -4.54 21.84 10.07
C LYS A 161 -5.31 21.04 9.03
N LYS A 162 -5.49 21.60 7.83
CA LYS A 162 -6.16 20.90 6.72
C LYS A 162 -5.36 19.68 6.25
N GLU A 163 -4.05 19.82 6.06
CA GLU A 163 -3.19 18.69 5.65
C GLU A 163 -3.21 17.57 6.70
N ILE A 164 -3.13 17.90 8.00
CA ILE A 164 -3.22 16.90 9.09
C ILE A 164 -4.55 16.13 9.05
N LEU A 165 -5.66 16.82 8.82
CA LEU A 165 -6.97 16.16 8.71
C LEU A 165 -7.04 15.22 7.49
N GLU A 166 -6.39 15.59 6.39
CA GLU A 166 -6.26 14.71 5.23
C GLU A 166 -5.40 13.48 5.53
N ASP A 167 -4.30 13.63 6.27
CA ASP A 167 -3.45 12.49 6.65
C ASP A 167 -4.19 11.52 7.54
N LEU A 168 -4.97 12.00 8.52
CA LEU A 168 -5.81 11.13 9.35
C LEU A 168 -6.78 10.29 8.51
N LYS A 169 -7.43 10.90 7.51
CA LYS A 169 -8.32 10.17 6.59
C LYS A 169 -7.57 9.13 5.77
N ILE A 170 -6.38 9.48 5.28
CA ILE A 170 -5.54 8.58 4.48
C ILE A 170 -5.05 7.40 5.32
N ILE A 171 -4.58 7.66 6.56
CA ILE A 171 -4.14 6.62 7.50
C ILE A 171 -5.27 5.64 7.79
N ILE A 172 -6.46 6.15 8.12
CA ILE A 172 -7.63 5.29 8.40
C ILE A 172 -8.00 4.46 7.17
N LEU A 173 -8.07 5.08 5.99
CA LEU A 173 -8.41 4.40 4.75
C LEU A 173 -7.42 3.27 4.44
N PHE A 174 -6.12 3.57 4.49
CA PHE A 174 -5.08 2.59 4.18
C PHE A 174 -4.97 1.50 5.24
N ALA A 175 -5.16 1.82 6.52
CA ALA A 175 -5.24 0.82 7.59
C ALA A 175 -6.38 -0.17 7.34
N ILE A 176 -7.57 0.31 6.98
CA ILE A 176 -8.69 -0.56 6.59
C ILE A 176 -8.29 -1.41 5.39
N LEU A 177 -7.74 -0.81 4.33
CA LEU A 177 -7.31 -1.53 3.13
C LEU A 177 -6.24 -2.59 3.40
N GLY A 178 -5.34 -2.35 4.36
CA GLY A 178 -4.30 -3.31 4.76
C GLY A 178 -4.81 -4.47 5.61
N ILE A 179 -5.89 -4.26 6.37
CA ILE A 179 -6.52 -5.29 7.21
C ILE A 179 -7.57 -6.11 6.43
N LEU A 180 -8.17 -5.54 5.37
CA LEU A 180 -9.17 -6.25 4.53
C LEU A 180 -8.76 -7.66 4.07
N PRO A 181 -7.52 -7.93 3.62
CA PRO A 181 -7.12 -9.27 3.20
C PRO A 181 -7.16 -10.29 4.34
N SER A 182 -6.94 -9.87 5.59
CA SER A 182 -6.87 -10.74 6.77
C SER A 182 -8.19 -10.83 7.54
N LEU A 183 -9.22 -10.06 7.19
CA LEU A 183 -10.56 -10.16 7.77
C LEU A 183 -11.28 -11.42 7.29
N LEU A 184 -10.99 -12.55 7.94
CA LEU A 184 -11.63 -13.86 7.75
C LEU A 184 -11.63 -14.71 9.01
#